data_AF-A0A815QT72-F1
#
_entry.id   AF-A0A815QT72-F1
#
_cell.length_a   1.000
_cell.length_b   1.000
_cell.length_c   1.000
_cell.angle_alpha   90.00
_cell.angle_beta   90.00
_cell.angle_gamma   90.00
#
_symmetry.space_group_name_H-M   'P 1'
#
loop_
_entity.id
_entity.type
_entity.pdbx_description
1 polymer ?
#
loop_
_entity_poly.entity_id
_entity_poly.type
_entity_poly.pdbx_seq_one_letter_code
_entity_poly.pdbx_strand_id
1 'polypeptide(L)'
;MATGGSVDSQQYTRVSDIVNEPQKMLMPIEGYEEMPLVPLEEAITPLISMLPKVQNYVYVAKERCGSIPPDDLTQDESASIMLYSMEWEPREKCLYFALNAALRTEDRRKLKPWFSYLKLVLTALEKLPSTRCHVFRGVNLDLTNQYTEGKTFVWWGFSSCTTSIEVLENEQFLGKTGERTMFTIECDSGKDISRHSYCHSEKEVLLLPARQFIVVSCLRPASGLHMIQLKEIKPPVTLLEPATNQPLQIRPLPIHNSIKKDNPTNQLIIMSHSGDRFTDIQLENKPLLEYYDYSNYGLLSLEAAMNELQDVLKETNYFVEEAKKHCIHPNEHNLTKDESAAIYMYTMEMPHDSCVYNILNQTLRAEDQSKVRPWFGYLKLLDSAISKLPTSTGTVFRGIDKNVTKSFKKGERITWWSISSCTASIDVISSFISRSSSRTSFIIECLNGKSLSSYTCNPKEEEVILMPGTIFEVVADPLNHHGGLNVIHLKEISNDVEPPRAPKPNSSQSNHSTISIATISWNPITTLYNMLTQSQSLTKQ
;
A
#
# COMPACT_ATOMS: atom_id res chain seq x y z
N MET A 1 -49.62 2.79 -9.10
CA MET A 1 -48.50 1.83 -9.02
C MET A 1 -47.36 2.42 -9.82
N ALA A 2 -46.39 3.04 -9.14
CA ALA A 2 -45.21 3.63 -9.76
C ALA A 2 -44.01 2.78 -9.34
N THR A 3 -43.37 2.14 -10.31
CA THR A 3 -42.11 1.40 -10.15
C THR A 3 -40.97 2.42 -10.11
N GLY A 4 -40.35 2.61 -8.94
CA GLY A 4 -39.11 3.36 -8.80
C GLY A 4 -37.96 2.60 -9.44
N GLY A 5 -37.47 3.08 -10.58
CA GLY A 5 -36.20 2.65 -11.15
C GLY A 5 -35.06 3.27 -10.34
N SER A 6 -34.10 2.44 -9.92
CA SER A 6 -32.89 2.83 -9.19
C SER A 6 -31.98 3.72 -10.04
N VAL A 7 -31.78 4.96 -9.58
CA VAL A 7 -30.89 5.96 -10.18
C VAL A 7 -29.40 5.59 -10.04
N ASP A 8 -29.07 4.57 -9.24
CA ASP A 8 -27.68 4.19 -8.90
C ASP A 8 -27.02 3.18 -9.87
N SER A 9 -27.73 2.71 -10.90
CA SER A 9 -27.27 1.59 -11.75
C SER A 9 -26.35 1.97 -12.93
N GLN A 10 -26.07 3.26 -13.15
CA GLN A 10 -25.44 3.78 -14.39
C GLN A 10 -23.99 4.30 -14.24
N GLN A 11 -23.35 4.21 -13.07
CA GLN A 11 -22.18 5.05 -12.75
C GLN A 11 -20.78 4.41 -12.94
N TYR A 12 -20.67 3.09 -13.15
CA TYR A 12 -19.43 2.38 -12.77
C TYR A 12 -18.70 1.58 -13.88
N THR A 13 -19.03 1.70 -15.17
CA THR A 13 -18.39 0.85 -16.23
C THR A 13 -17.05 1.38 -16.78
N ARG A 14 -16.61 2.57 -16.36
CA ARG A 14 -15.41 3.29 -16.86
C ARG A 14 -14.09 2.52 -16.70
N VAL A 15 -14.05 1.57 -15.76
CA VAL A 15 -12.83 0.88 -15.32
C VAL A 15 -12.39 -0.27 -16.25
N SER A 16 -13.25 -0.67 -17.21
CA SER A 16 -13.04 -1.84 -18.09
C SER A 16 -12.28 -1.58 -19.41
N ASP A 17 -11.97 -0.34 -19.78
CA ASP A 17 -11.52 0.01 -21.14
C ASP A 17 -10.05 -0.33 -21.45
N ILE A 18 -9.29 -0.79 -20.46
CA ILE A 18 -7.86 -1.10 -20.52
C ILE A 18 -7.52 -2.29 -21.44
N VAL A 19 -8.52 -3.10 -21.76
CA VAL A 19 -8.41 -4.24 -22.69
C VAL A 19 -8.00 -3.77 -24.09
N ASN A 20 -8.30 -2.51 -24.42
CA ASN A 20 -8.01 -1.91 -25.72
C ASN A 20 -6.64 -1.23 -25.78
N GLU A 21 -5.81 -1.32 -24.73
CA GLU A 21 -4.44 -0.80 -24.79
C GLU A 21 -3.66 -1.50 -25.91
N PRO A 22 -2.92 -0.77 -26.74
CA PRO A 22 -2.33 -1.30 -27.98
C PRO A 22 -1.18 -2.29 -27.75
N GLN A 23 -0.73 -2.48 -26.51
CA GLN A 23 0.36 -3.36 -26.11
C GLN A 23 1.68 -3.12 -26.86
N LYS A 24 1.88 -1.90 -27.38
CA LYS A 24 3.10 -1.45 -28.06
C LYS A 24 3.42 0.01 -27.76
N MET A 25 4.67 0.38 -28.02
CA MET A 25 5.11 1.76 -27.94
C MET A 25 4.52 2.57 -29.10
N LEU A 26 3.86 3.67 -28.80
CA LEU A 26 3.37 4.66 -29.75
C LEU A 26 4.26 5.92 -29.70
N MET A 27 4.09 6.81 -30.68
CA MET A 27 4.72 8.14 -30.62
C MET A 27 4.21 8.93 -29.41
N PRO A 28 5.03 9.80 -28.80
CA PRO A 28 4.61 10.68 -27.72
C PRO A 28 3.34 11.50 -28.04
N ILE A 29 2.66 11.93 -26.99
CA ILE A 29 1.52 12.86 -27.09
C ILE A 29 2.08 14.27 -26.91
N GLU A 30 2.10 15.02 -28.02
CA GLU A 30 2.68 16.37 -28.15
C GLU A 30 1.82 17.25 -29.08
N GLY A 31 2.09 18.55 -29.08
CA GLY A 31 1.41 19.60 -29.84
C GLY A 31 0.14 20.16 -29.20
N TYR A 32 -0.36 19.55 -28.12
CA TYR A 32 -1.53 20.06 -27.40
C TYR A 32 -1.14 21.15 -26.39
N GLU A 33 0.07 21.06 -25.85
CA GLU A 33 0.69 22.00 -24.92
C GLU A 33 0.88 23.39 -25.54
N GLU A 34 1.02 23.47 -26.87
CA GLU A 34 1.12 24.72 -27.63
C GLU A 34 -0.24 25.42 -27.81
N MET A 35 -1.37 24.73 -27.53
CA MET A 35 -2.69 25.32 -27.65
C MET A 35 -2.90 26.42 -26.59
N PRO A 36 -3.64 27.49 -26.92
CA PRO A 36 -4.07 28.44 -25.91
C PRO A 36 -4.99 27.77 -24.88
N LEU A 37 -4.88 28.19 -23.63
CA LEU A 37 -5.85 27.81 -22.60
C LEU A 37 -7.14 28.59 -22.85
N VAL A 38 -8.24 27.89 -23.09
CA VAL A 38 -9.54 28.46 -23.46
C VAL A 38 -10.66 27.93 -22.54
N PRO A 39 -11.81 28.62 -22.45
CA PRO A 39 -12.96 28.14 -21.70
C PRO A 39 -13.45 26.76 -22.18
N LEU A 40 -14.13 26.01 -21.31
CA LEU A 40 -14.53 24.63 -21.59
C LEU A 40 -15.43 24.52 -22.82
N GLU A 41 -16.33 25.48 -23.04
CA GLU A 41 -17.22 25.54 -24.21
C GLU A 41 -16.45 25.68 -25.53
N GLU A 42 -15.37 26.45 -25.53
CA GLU A 42 -14.49 26.59 -26.70
C GLU A 42 -13.66 25.33 -26.89
N ALA A 43 -13.11 24.77 -25.80
CA ALA A 43 -12.26 23.59 -25.83
C ALA A 43 -12.94 22.35 -26.45
N ILE A 44 -14.26 22.21 -26.27
CA ILE A 44 -15.05 21.10 -26.80
C ILE A 44 -15.61 21.35 -28.21
N THR A 45 -15.46 22.55 -28.76
CA THR A 45 -16.05 22.91 -30.07
C THR A 45 -15.69 21.92 -31.19
N PRO A 46 -14.43 21.47 -31.33
CA PRO A 46 -14.06 20.46 -32.34
C PRO A 46 -14.70 19.08 -32.11
N LEU A 47 -15.22 18.82 -30.90
CA LEU A 47 -15.76 17.51 -30.48
C LEU A 47 -17.27 17.39 -30.71
N ILE A 48 -18.00 18.51 -30.90
CA ILE A 48 -19.47 18.54 -30.96
C ILE A 48 -20.03 17.57 -32.02
N SER A 49 -19.41 17.52 -33.19
CA SER A 49 -19.86 16.62 -34.27
C SER A 49 -19.67 15.14 -33.92
N MET A 50 -18.64 14.80 -33.14
CA MET A 50 -18.34 13.43 -32.72
C MET A 50 -19.16 13.01 -31.50
N LEU A 51 -19.43 13.96 -30.60
CA LEU A 51 -20.11 13.82 -29.31
C LEU A 51 -21.31 14.79 -29.22
N PRO A 52 -22.45 14.50 -29.88
CA PRO A 52 -23.54 15.48 -30.04
C PRO A 52 -24.13 16.03 -28.74
N LYS A 53 -24.02 15.28 -27.63
CA LYS A 53 -24.54 15.69 -26.31
C LYS A 53 -23.53 16.46 -25.46
N VAL A 54 -22.27 16.59 -25.87
CA VAL A 54 -21.19 17.09 -25.00
C VAL A 54 -21.48 18.47 -24.41
N GLN A 55 -22.13 19.36 -25.18
CA GLN A 55 -22.50 20.70 -24.71
C GLN A 55 -23.46 20.68 -23.52
N ASN A 56 -24.40 19.73 -23.49
CA ASN A 56 -25.34 19.59 -22.37
C ASN A 56 -24.59 19.14 -21.10
N TYR A 57 -23.61 18.24 -21.24
CA TYR A 57 -22.81 17.76 -20.12
C TYR A 57 -21.80 18.80 -19.63
N VAL A 58 -21.28 19.65 -20.52
CA VAL A 58 -20.47 20.83 -20.15
C VAL A 58 -21.27 21.77 -19.26
N TYR A 59 -22.51 22.08 -19.64
CA TYR A 59 -23.40 22.89 -18.81
C TYR A 59 -23.60 22.28 -17.41
N VAL A 60 -23.96 20.99 -17.35
CA VAL A 60 -24.15 20.29 -16.07
C VAL A 60 -22.87 20.26 -15.24
N ALA A 61 -21.70 20.07 -15.85
CA ALA A 61 -20.42 20.04 -15.15
C ALA A 61 -20.11 21.40 -14.51
N LYS A 62 -20.28 22.50 -15.26
CA LYS A 62 -20.03 23.86 -14.75
C LYS A 62 -20.99 24.23 -13.63
N GLU A 63 -22.27 23.92 -13.77
CA GLU A 63 -23.28 24.17 -12.73
C GLU A 63 -22.95 23.40 -11.44
N ARG A 64 -22.44 22.18 -11.55
CA ARG A 64 -22.09 21.37 -10.37
C ARG A 64 -20.78 21.78 -9.70
N CYS A 65 -19.78 22.24 -10.45
CA CYS A 65 -18.53 22.72 -9.86
C CYS A 65 -18.69 24.03 -9.09
N GLY A 66 -19.70 24.85 -9.42
CA GLY A 66 -19.84 26.20 -8.88
C GLY A 66 -18.76 27.16 -9.39
N SER A 67 -18.84 28.43 -8.97
CA SER A 67 -17.95 29.49 -9.47
C SER A 67 -16.56 29.51 -8.82
N ILE A 68 -16.41 28.89 -7.64
CA ILE A 68 -15.14 28.83 -6.90
C ILE A 68 -14.92 27.36 -6.49
N PRO A 69 -14.41 26.52 -7.39
CA PRO A 69 -14.09 25.15 -7.06
C PRO A 69 -12.85 25.07 -6.15
N PRO A 70 -12.61 23.94 -5.49
CA PRO A 70 -11.45 23.78 -4.63
C PRO A 70 -10.13 23.68 -5.41
N ASP A 71 -9.02 23.62 -4.67
CA ASP A 71 -7.67 23.31 -5.19
C ASP A 71 -7.14 24.32 -6.22
N ASP A 72 -7.53 25.59 -6.06
CA ASP A 72 -7.16 26.74 -6.88
C ASP A 72 -7.42 26.54 -8.39
N LEU A 73 -8.39 25.67 -8.71
CA LEU A 73 -8.87 25.49 -10.07
C LEU A 73 -9.83 26.62 -10.46
N THR A 74 -9.86 26.95 -11.74
CA THR A 74 -10.97 27.71 -12.31
C THR A 74 -12.20 26.82 -12.47
N GLN A 75 -13.38 27.41 -12.65
CA GLN A 75 -14.60 26.66 -12.95
C GLN A 75 -14.42 25.78 -14.20
N ASP A 76 -13.79 26.29 -15.26
CA ASP A 76 -13.56 25.54 -16.50
C ASP A 76 -12.60 24.36 -16.30
N GLU A 77 -11.53 24.56 -15.51
CA GLU A 77 -10.58 23.51 -15.16
C GLU A 77 -11.25 22.38 -14.36
N SER A 78 -11.95 22.72 -13.27
CA SER A 78 -12.67 21.73 -12.46
C SER A 78 -13.79 21.05 -13.27
N ALA A 79 -14.55 21.80 -14.07
CA ALA A 79 -15.61 21.24 -14.90
C ALA A 79 -15.06 20.33 -16.01
N SER A 80 -13.83 20.57 -16.50
CA SER A 80 -13.19 19.69 -17.47
C SER A 80 -12.89 18.30 -16.88
N ILE A 81 -12.44 18.24 -15.62
CA ILE A 81 -12.22 17.00 -14.87
C ILE A 81 -13.56 16.31 -14.61
N MET A 82 -14.58 17.07 -14.16
CA MET A 82 -15.90 16.52 -13.92
C MET A 82 -16.51 15.93 -15.19
N LEU A 83 -16.41 16.64 -16.32
CA LEU A 83 -16.90 16.18 -17.62
C LEU A 83 -16.22 14.88 -18.05
N TYR A 84 -14.92 14.71 -17.78
CA TYR A 84 -14.23 13.46 -18.02
C TYR A 84 -14.80 12.32 -17.17
N SER A 85 -15.23 12.57 -15.94
CA SER A 85 -15.82 11.54 -15.08
C SER A 85 -17.30 11.21 -15.35
N MET A 86 -17.99 12.01 -16.16
CA MET A 86 -19.41 11.80 -16.47
C MET A 86 -19.63 10.63 -17.43
N GLU A 87 -20.69 9.87 -17.19
CA GLU A 87 -21.15 8.77 -18.06
C GLU A 87 -22.53 9.10 -18.66
N TRP A 88 -22.74 8.71 -19.91
CA TRP A 88 -24.00 8.90 -20.63
C TRP A 88 -24.18 7.94 -21.81
N GLU A 89 -25.44 7.75 -22.21
CA GLU A 89 -25.79 6.87 -23.32
C GLU A 89 -25.88 7.60 -24.67
N PRO A 90 -25.38 6.99 -25.76
CA PRO A 90 -24.68 5.71 -25.79
C PRO A 90 -23.23 5.81 -25.29
N ARG A 91 -22.72 4.79 -24.60
CA ARG A 91 -21.40 4.79 -23.93
C ARG A 91 -20.24 5.17 -24.85
N GLU A 92 -20.22 4.71 -26.10
CA GLU A 92 -19.17 5.04 -27.06
C GLU A 92 -19.13 6.52 -27.46
N LYS A 93 -20.15 7.29 -27.06
CA LYS A 93 -20.25 8.73 -27.20
C LYS A 93 -19.99 9.48 -25.89
N CYS A 94 -19.61 8.79 -24.82
CA CYS A 94 -19.03 9.41 -23.63
C CYS A 94 -17.69 10.08 -23.96
N LEU A 95 -17.42 11.23 -23.34
CA LEU A 95 -16.17 11.94 -23.55
C LEU A 95 -14.97 11.09 -23.12
N TYR A 96 -15.02 10.46 -21.93
CA TYR A 96 -13.92 9.63 -21.45
C TYR A 96 -13.60 8.47 -22.39
N PHE A 97 -14.65 7.80 -22.87
CA PHE A 97 -14.53 6.62 -23.71
C PHE A 97 -13.92 6.99 -25.07
N ALA A 98 -14.45 8.04 -25.70
CA ALA A 98 -13.97 8.50 -26.99
C ALA A 98 -12.55 9.11 -26.90
N LEU A 99 -12.25 9.84 -25.83
CA LEU A 99 -10.92 10.39 -25.60
C LEU A 99 -9.88 9.27 -25.39
N ASN A 100 -10.16 8.30 -24.52
CA ASN A 100 -9.24 7.18 -24.29
C ASN A 100 -9.05 6.33 -25.54
N ALA A 101 -10.08 6.15 -26.36
CA ALA A 101 -9.94 5.51 -27.67
C ALA A 101 -9.02 6.31 -28.62
N ALA A 102 -9.12 7.65 -28.62
CA ALA A 102 -8.24 8.51 -29.39
C ALA A 102 -6.79 8.49 -28.87
N LEU A 103 -6.57 8.46 -27.56
CA LEU A 103 -5.24 8.38 -26.95
C LEU A 103 -4.50 7.07 -27.29
N ARG A 104 -5.25 5.97 -27.41
CA ARG A 104 -4.72 4.64 -27.76
C ARG A 104 -4.46 4.43 -29.26
N THR A 105 -4.87 5.37 -30.12
CA THR A 105 -4.71 5.19 -31.56
C THR A 105 -3.29 5.51 -32.03
N GLU A 106 -2.74 4.66 -32.90
CA GLU A 106 -1.44 4.92 -33.56
C GLU A 106 -1.46 6.20 -34.40
N ASP A 107 -2.60 6.53 -35.01
CA ASP A 107 -2.75 7.71 -35.83
C ASP A 107 -2.95 8.97 -34.98
N ARG A 108 -1.86 9.57 -34.52
CA ARG A 108 -1.86 10.79 -33.70
C ARG A 108 -2.63 11.97 -34.30
N ARG A 109 -2.89 11.98 -35.62
CA ARG A 109 -3.74 13.00 -36.25
C ARG A 109 -5.17 12.98 -35.72
N LYS A 110 -5.67 11.81 -35.27
CA LYS A 110 -7.01 11.66 -34.65
C LYS A 110 -7.10 12.32 -33.28
N LEU A 111 -5.97 12.66 -32.66
CA LEU A 111 -5.93 13.37 -31.38
C LEU A 111 -6.05 14.89 -31.55
N LYS A 112 -5.77 15.44 -32.75
CA LYS A 112 -5.80 16.90 -33.01
C LYS A 112 -7.12 17.59 -32.60
N PRO A 113 -8.33 17.03 -32.86
CA PRO A 113 -9.58 17.62 -32.38
C PRO A 113 -9.68 17.74 -30.86
N TRP A 114 -8.90 16.95 -30.12
CA TRP A 114 -8.90 16.90 -28.67
C TRP A 114 -7.90 17.86 -28.03
N PHE A 115 -7.03 18.52 -28.80
CA PHE A 115 -5.90 19.28 -28.24
C PHE A 115 -6.34 20.41 -27.32
N SER A 116 -7.38 21.18 -27.67
CA SER A 116 -7.90 22.23 -26.78
C SER A 116 -8.45 21.67 -25.47
N TYR A 117 -9.17 20.54 -25.53
CA TYR A 117 -9.68 19.87 -24.33
C TYR A 117 -8.54 19.26 -23.49
N LEU A 118 -7.57 18.60 -24.12
CA LEU A 118 -6.37 18.05 -23.47
C LEU A 118 -5.57 19.15 -22.78
N LYS A 119 -5.36 20.29 -23.45
CA LYS A 119 -4.70 21.46 -22.87
C LYS A 119 -5.40 21.89 -21.57
N LEU A 120 -6.72 22.02 -21.60
CA LEU A 120 -7.51 22.44 -20.44
C LEU A 120 -7.45 21.42 -19.29
N VAL A 121 -7.78 20.15 -19.56
CA VAL A 121 -7.87 19.13 -18.50
C VAL A 121 -6.50 18.76 -17.92
N LEU A 122 -5.44 18.72 -18.73
CA LEU A 122 -4.09 18.43 -18.23
C LEU A 122 -3.51 19.62 -17.45
N THR A 123 -3.81 20.86 -17.85
CA THR A 123 -3.49 22.05 -17.04
C THR A 123 -4.17 21.98 -15.67
N ALA A 124 -5.45 21.60 -15.63
CA ALA A 124 -6.19 21.42 -14.38
C ALA A 124 -5.57 20.32 -13.49
N LEU A 125 -5.26 19.16 -14.07
CA LEU A 125 -4.69 18.02 -13.34
C LEU A 125 -3.25 18.27 -12.87
N GLU A 126 -2.48 19.12 -13.57
CA GLU A 126 -1.13 19.53 -13.15
C GLU A 126 -1.15 20.40 -11.88
N LYS A 127 -2.21 21.19 -11.66
CA LYS A 127 -2.39 21.97 -10.43
C LYS A 127 -2.71 21.09 -9.22
N LEU A 128 -3.34 19.93 -9.43
CA LEU A 128 -3.57 18.97 -8.36
C LEU A 128 -2.25 18.31 -7.92
N PRO A 129 -2.06 18.04 -6.62
CA PRO A 129 -0.85 17.40 -6.13
C PRO A 129 -0.69 16.00 -6.74
N SER A 130 0.52 15.69 -7.22
CA SER A 130 0.88 14.31 -7.56
C SER A 130 1.12 13.54 -6.26
N THR A 131 0.37 12.46 -6.08
CA THR A 131 0.45 11.64 -4.87
C THR A 131 1.03 10.28 -5.22
N ARG A 132 2.08 9.90 -4.47
CA ARG A 132 2.53 8.50 -4.44
C ARG A 132 1.55 7.70 -3.61
N CYS A 133 0.88 6.73 -4.22
CA CYS A 133 -0.13 5.93 -3.56
C CYS A 133 -0.28 4.54 -4.17
N HIS A 134 -0.99 3.68 -3.45
CA HIS A 134 -1.42 2.40 -3.97
C HIS A 134 -2.87 2.50 -4.43
N VAL A 135 -3.10 2.11 -5.68
CA VAL A 135 -4.42 2.14 -6.30
C VAL A 135 -4.77 0.80 -6.90
N PHE A 136 -6.07 0.54 -6.98
CA PHE A 136 -6.64 -0.69 -7.49
C PHE A 136 -7.49 -0.44 -8.71
N ARG A 137 -7.47 -1.40 -9.63
CA ARG A 137 -8.30 -1.37 -10.85
C ARG A 137 -8.84 -2.77 -11.16
N GLY A 138 -10.15 -2.88 -11.37
CA GLY A 138 -10.81 -4.14 -11.72
C GLY A 138 -11.22 -4.22 -13.19
N VAL A 139 -11.12 -5.42 -13.78
CA VAL A 139 -11.58 -5.72 -15.15
C VAL A 139 -12.22 -7.10 -15.18
N ASN A 140 -13.39 -7.24 -15.82
CA ASN A 140 -14.11 -8.51 -15.94
C ASN A 140 -13.60 -9.38 -17.10
N LEU A 141 -12.28 -9.56 -17.22
CA LEU A 141 -11.60 -10.47 -18.17
C LEU A 141 -10.28 -10.99 -17.56
N ASP A 142 -9.77 -12.12 -18.06
CA ASP A 142 -8.39 -12.56 -17.84
C ASP A 142 -7.42 -11.78 -18.75
N LEU A 143 -6.52 -11.02 -18.15
CA LEU A 143 -5.48 -10.25 -18.86
C LEU A 143 -4.07 -10.79 -18.63
N THR A 144 -3.90 -11.94 -18.00
CA THR A 144 -2.57 -12.49 -17.65
C THR A 144 -1.67 -12.72 -18.87
N ASN A 145 -2.24 -13.07 -20.02
CA ASN A 145 -1.49 -13.20 -21.27
C ASN A 145 -0.95 -11.86 -21.79
N GLN A 146 -1.61 -10.75 -21.46
CA GLN A 146 -1.18 -9.40 -21.87
C GLN A 146 -0.15 -8.81 -20.89
N TYR A 147 -0.21 -9.20 -19.62
CA TYR A 147 0.61 -8.66 -18.55
C TYR A 147 1.43 -9.77 -17.89
N THR A 148 2.49 -10.20 -18.57
CA THR A 148 3.42 -11.20 -18.06
C THR A 148 4.48 -10.56 -17.16
N GLU A 149 4.94 -11.29 -16.15
CA GLU A 149 5.96 -10.81 -15.22
C GLU A 149 7.22 -10.26 -15.92
N GLY A 150 7.76 -9.15 -15.40
CA GLY A 150 8.91 -8.45 -15.95
C GLY A 150 8.61 -7.63 -17.23
N LYS A 151 7.41 -7.75 -17.82
CA LYS A 151 7.03 -6.99 -19.01
C LYS A 151 6.84 -5.52 -18.66
N THR A 152 7.45 -4.65 -19.48
CA THR A 152 7.21 -3.21 -19.46
C THR A 152 6.23 -2.80 -20.55
N PHE A 153 5.31 -1.90 -20.23
CA PHE A 153 4.29 -1.41 -21.16
C PHE A 153 3.86 0.02 -20.80
N VAL A 154 3.10 0.66 -21.69
CA VAL A 154 2.54 2.01 -21.48
C VAL A 154 1.03 1.93 -21.53
N TRP A 155 0.36 2.55 -20.56
CA TRP A 155 -1.07 2.85 -20.66
C TRP A 155 -1.25 4.22 -21.31
N TRP A 156 -1.77 4.23 -22.52
CA TRP A 156 -1.89 5.44 -23.33
C TRP A 156 -3.13 6.25 -22.99
N GLY A 157 -4.21 5.61 -22.54
CA GLY A 157 -5.39 6.32 -22.04
C GLY A 157 -5.21 6.82 -20.60
N PHE A 158 -6.09 7.74 -20.18
CA PHE A 158 -6.30 8.00 -18.77
C PHE A 158 -6.79 6.73 -18.07
N SER A 159 -6.32 6.50 -16.85
CA SER A 159 -6.72 5.33 -16.07
C SER A 159 -7.38 5.74 -14.76
N SER A 160 -8.67 5.49 -14.65
CA SER A 160 -9.42 5.66 -13.41
C SER A 160 -9.17 4.48 -12.49
N CYS A 161 -8.79 4.76 -11.24
CA CYS A 161 -8.45 3.79 -10.21
C CYS A 161 -9.04 4.24 -8.87
N THR A 162 -9.05 3.34 -7.88
CA THR A 162 -9.52 3.65 -6.53
C THR A 162 -8.49 3.27 -5.48
N THR A 163 -8.45 4.00 -4.36
CA THR A 163 -7.66 3.63 -3.16
C THR A 163 -8.44 2.69 -2.23
N SER A 164 -9.75 2.54 -2.47
CA SER A 164 -10.67 1.76 -1.65
C SER A 164 -10.93 0.39 -2.30
N ILE A 165 -10.25 -0.65 -1.82
CA ILE A 165 -10.32 -2.00 -2.40
C ILE A 165 -11.73 -2.62 -2.29
N GLU A 166 -12.54 -2.22 -1.30
CA GLU A 166 -13.91 -2.67 -1.10
C GLU A 166 -14.84 -2.33 -2.27
N VAL A 167 -14.53 -1.26 -3.01
CA VAL A 167 -15.31 -0.81 -4.18
C VAL A 167 -15.31 -1.88 -5.28
N LEU A 168 -14.26 -2.72 -5.34
CA LEU A 168 -14.15 -3.81 -6.32
C LEU A 168 -15.13 -4.97 -6.07
N GLU A 169 -15.82 -5.04 -4.91
CA GLU A 169 -16.88 -6.02 -4.70
C GLU A 169 -18.07 -5.86 -5.65
N ASN A 170 -18.29 -4.65 -6.16
CA ASN A 170 -19.41 -4.36 -7.05
C ASN A 170 -19.14 -4.95 -8.45
N GLU A 171 -20.14 -5.68 -8.97
CA GLU A 171 -20.14 -6.39 -10.26
C GLU A 171 -19.80 -5.50 -11.47
N GLN A 172 -20.06 -4.19 -11.36
CA GLN A 172 -19.74 -3.23 -12.42
C GLN A 172 -18.24 -2.91 -12.52
N PHE A 173 -17.46 -3.16 -11.47
CA PHE A 173 -16.00 -2.99 -11.45
C PHE A 173 -15.25 -4.30 -11.68
N LEU A 174 -15.34 -5.21 -10.71
CA LEU A 174 -14.67 -6.50 -10.73
C LEU A 174 -15.63 -7.64 -10.36
N GLY A 175 -16.53 -7.39 -9.40
CA GLY A 175 -17.45 -8.40 -8.92
C GLY A 175 -16.77 -9.56 -8.20
N LYS A 176 -17.58 -10.55 -7.84
CA LYS A 176 -17.12 -11.68 -7.01
C LYS A 176 -16.85 -12.95 -7.81
N THR A 177 -17.35 -13.05 -9.04
CA THR A 177 -17.34 -14.28 -9.85
C THR A 177 -16.97 -14.02 -11.31
N GLY A 178 -16.78 -15.09 -12.09
CA GLY A 178 -16.38 -14.99 -13.50
C GLY A 178 -14.89 -14.70 -13.70
N GLU A 179 -14.48 -14.67 -14.97
CA GLU A 179 -13.12 -14.28 -15.36
C GLU A 179 -12.91 -12.79 -15.09
N ARG A 180 -11.92 -12.47 -14.26
CA ARG A 180 -11.66 -11.11 -13.81
C ARG A 180 -10.20 -10.92 -13.40
N THR A 181 -9.69 -9.71 -13.66
CA THR A 181 -8.34 -9.26 -13.34
C THR A 181 -8.41 -8.06 -12.40
N MET A 182 -7.74 -8.17 -11.25
CA MET A 182 -7.51 -7.07 -10.33
C MET A 182 -6.05 -6.61 -10.42
N PHE A 183 -5.85 -5.35 -10.78
CA PHE A 183 -4.54 -4.72 -10.72
C PHE A 183 -4.32 -4.09 -9.35
N THR A 184 -3.15 -4.34 -8.76
CA THR A 184 -2.62 -3.60 -7.61
C THR A 184 -1.44 -2.77 -8.10
N ILE A 185 -1.54 -1.45 -8.00
CA ILE A 185 -0.65 -0.53 -8.70
C ILE A 185 0.03 0.37 -7.66
N GLU A 186 1.36 0.28 -7.56
CA GLU A 186 2.18 1.31 -6.93
C GLU A 186 2.44 2.42 -7.95
N CYS A 187 1.90 3.62 -7.72
CA CYS A 187 2.08 4.77 -8.60
C CYS A 187 2.68 5.97 -7.85
N ASP A 188 3.44 6.79 -8.57
CA ASP A 188 4.09 8.01 -8.05
C ASP A 188 3.39 9.29 -8.55
N SER A 189 2.49 9.16 -9.52
CA SER A 189 1.88 10.28 -10.24
C SER A 189 0.35 10.33 -10.17
N GLY A 190 -0.27 9.65 -9.22
CA GLY A 190 -1.73 9.64 -9.05
C GLY A 190 -2.30 11.02 -8.74
N LYS A 191 -3.40 11.38 -9.41
CA LYS A 191 -4.16 12.62 -9.15
C LYS A 191 -5.46 12.27 -8.43
N ASP A 192 -5.61 12.66 -7.17
CA ASP A 192 -6.88 12.56 -6.48
C ASP A 192 -7.86 13.57 -7.09
N ILE A 193 -8.90 13.05 -7.77
CA ILE A 193 -9.93 13.87 -8.40
C ILE A 193 -11.27 13.73 -7.67
N SER A 194 -11.32 13.13 -6.48
CA SER A 194 -12.56 12.88 -5.74
C SER A 194 -13.41 14.14 -5.49
N ARG A 195 -12.77 15.31 -5.37
CA ARG A 195 -13.43 16.62 -5.19
C ARG A 195 -13.90 17.28 -6.50
N HIS A 196 -13.48 16.74 -7.64
CA HIS A 196 -13.77 17.27 -8.97
C HIS A 196 -14.48 16.25 -9.86
N SER A 197 -14.61 15.00 -9.42
CA SER A 197 -15.31 13.92 -10.12
C SER A 197 -16.82 14.05 -9.90
N TYR A 198 -17.58 13.61 -10.89
CA TYR A 198 -19.03 13.42 -10.79
C TYR A 198 -19.36 12.30 -9.79
N CYS A 199 -18.47 11.30 -9.66
CA CYS A 199 -18.62 10.14 -8.79
C CYS A 199 -17.87 10.31 -7.46
N HIS A 200 -18.51 11.02 -6.52
CA HIS A 200 -17.89 11.41 -5.24
C HIS A 200 -17.62 10.23 -4.28
N SER A 201 -18.28 9.08 -4.49
CA SER A 201 -18.17 7.90 -3.62
C SER A 201 -16.94 7.01 -3.89
N GLU A 202 -16.26 7.19 -5.03
CA GLU A 202 -15.27 6.23 -5.53
C GLU A 202 -13.83 6.48 -5.03
N LYS A 203 -13.58 7.61 -4.34
CA LYS A 203 -12.22 8.09 -4.02
C LYS A 203 -11.30 7.99 -5.25
N GLU A 204 -11.80 8.54 -6.35
CA GLU A 204 -11.22 8.33 -7.67
C GLU A 204 -9.82 8.96 -7.76
N VAL A 205 -8.83 8.12 -8.07
CA VAL A 205 -7.49 8.54 -8.42
C VAL A 205 -7.29 8.32 -9.91
N LEU A 206 -6.97 9.40 -10.61
CA LEU A 206 -6.74 9.37 -12.05
C LEU A 206 -5.23 9.29 -12.33
N LEU A 207 -4.83 8.29 -13.09
CA LEU A 207 -3.50 8.24 -13.70
C LEU A 207 -3.58 8.91 -15.08
N LEU A 208 -2.62 9.79 -15.35
CA LEU A 208 -2.55 10.53 -16.61
C LEU A 208 -2.27 9.59 -17.80
N PRO A 209 -2.45 10.05 -19.05
CA PRO A 209 -2.04 9.32 -20.23
C PRO A 209 -0.53 9.03 -20.26
N ALA A 210 -0.19 8.00 -21.03
CA ALA A 210 1.17 7.60 -21.34
C ALA A 210 2.05 7.35 -20.09
N ARG A 211 1.49 6.71 -19.05
CA ARG A 211 2.27 6.20 -17.91
C ARG A 211 2.88 4.86 -18.25
N GLN A 212 4.14 4.67 -17.85
CA GLN A 212 4.87 3.43 -18.07
C GLN A 212 4.90 2.60 -16.80
N PHE A 213 4.68 1.30 -16.95
CA PHE A 213 4.63 0.35 -15.84
C PHE A 213 5.48 -0.89 -16.15
N ILE A 214 5.88 -1.58 -15.08
CA ILE A 214 6.40 -2.94 -15.12
C ILE A 214 5.45 -3.88 -14.37
N VAL A 215 5.24 -5.08 -14.92
CA VAL A 215 4.57 -6.17 -14.18
C VAL A 215 5.57 -6.75 -13.19
N VAL A 216 5.30 -6.58 -11.90
CA VAL A 216 6.16 -7.06 -10.82
C VAL A 216 5.94 -8.54 -10.58
N SER A 217 4.67 -8.97 -10.49
CA SER A 217 4.28 -10.35 -10.19
C SER A 217 2.80 -10.57 -10.54
N CYS A 218 2.40 -11.82 -10.69
CA CYS A 218 1.03 -12.24 -11.03
C CYS A 218 0.60 -13.42 -10.16
N LEU A 219 -0.65 -13.42 -9.70
CA LEU A 219 -1.21 -14.46 -8.84
C LEU A 219 -2.59 -14.92 -9.33
N ARG A 220 -2.89 -16.21 -9.21
CA ARG A 220 -4.22 -16.81 -9.47
C ARG A 220 -4.82 -17.41 -8.19
N PRO A 221 -5.39 -16.58 -7.30
CA PRO A 221 -5.70 -17.02 -5.93
C PRO A 221 -7.08 -17.71 -5.78
N ALA A 222 -7.93 -17.61 -6.79
CA ALA A 222 -9.25 -18.23 -6.82
C ALA A 222 -9.70 -18.47 -8.26
N SER A 223 -10.72 -19.32 -8.44
CA SER A 223 -11.29 -19.60 -9.76
C SER A 223 -11.75 -18.30 -10.45
N GLY A 224 -11.27 -18.09 -11.67
CA GLY A 224 -11.51 -16.92 -12.50
C GLY A 224 -10.89 -15.60 -11.99
N LEU A 225 -10.22 -15.57 -10.84
CA LEU A 225 -9.58 -14.36 -10.32
C LEU A 225 -8.09 -14.35 -10.66
N HIS A 226 -7.67 -13.25 -11.28
CA HIS A 226 -6.29 -12.94 -11.62
C HIS A 226 -5.88 -11.67 -10.89
N MET A 227 -4.78 -11.68 -10.13
CA MET A 227 -4.22 -10.49 -9.49
C MET A 227 -2.89 -10.15 -10.17
N ILE A 228 -2.72 -8.89 -10.58
CA ILE A 228 -1.53 -8.42 -11.30
C ILE A 228 -0.95 -7.23 -10.54
N GLN A 229 0.28 -7.39 -10.06
CA GLN A 229 1.01 -6.33 -9.37
C GLN A 229 1.78 -5.48 -10.39
N LEU A 230 1.52 -4.19 -10.40
CA LEU A 230 2.17 -3.21 -11.26
C LEU A 230 2.95 -2.19 -10.43
N LYS A 231 4.07 -1.74 -10.99
CA LYS A 231 4.81 -0.59 -10.48
C LYS A 231 5.00 0.43 -11.59
N GLU A 232 4.61 1.67 -11.33
CA GLU A 232 4.92 2.79 -12.22
C GLU A 232 6.45 2.98 -12.30
N ILE A 233 6.95 3.20 -13.50
CA ILE A 233 8.36 3.47 -13.76
C ILE A 233 8.50 4.72 -14.60
N LYS A 234 9.60 5.46 -14.38
CA LYS A 234 9.89 6.64 -15.19
C LYS A 234 10.28 6.20 -16.61
N PRO A 235 9.62 6.74 -17.66
CA PRO A 235 10.00 6.41 -19.01
C PRO A 235 11.35 7.00 -19.42
N PRO A 236 12.08 6.36 -20.36
CA PRO A 236 13.37 6.85 -20.83
C PRO A 236 13.26 8.13 -21.67
N VAL A 237 12.06 8.44 -22.16
CA VAL A 237 11.72 9.64 -22.94
C VAL A 237 10.41 10.23 -22.42
N THR A 238 10.17 11.52 -22.67
CA THR A 238 8.88 12.14 -22.40
C THR A 238 7.83 11.54 -23.34
N LEU A 239 6.80 10.91 -22.76
CA LEU A 239 5.70 10.30 -23.54
C LEU A 239 4.43 11.18 -23.58
N LEU A 240 4.35 12.15 -22.69
CA LEU A 240 3.29 13.17 -22.61
C LEU A 240 3.99 14.48 -22.24
N GLU A 241 3.99 15.45 -23.14
CA GLU A 241 4.56 16.77 -22.87
C GLU A 241 3.80 17.46 -21.73
N PRO A 242 4.43 18.26 -20.85
CA PRO A 242 3.72 18.99 -19.81
C PRO A 242 2.78 20.05 -20.40
N ALA A 243 1.57 20.20 -19.85
CA ALA A 243 0.63 21.22 -20.27
C ALA A 243 1.09 22.63 -19.87
N THR A 244 1.92 22.75 -18.84
CA THR A 244 2.50 24.01 -18.38
C THR A 244 4.03 23.93 -18.27
N ASN A 245 4.70 25.06 -18.48
CA ASN A 245 6.15 25.18 -18.24
C ASN A 245 6.50 25.34 -16.74
N GLN A 246 5.55 25.06 -15.83
CA GLN A 246 5.77 25.21 -14.39
C GLN A 246 6.41 23.93 -13.80
N PRO A 247 7.32 24.06 -12.82
CA PRO A 247 7.86 22.91 -12.13
C PRO A 247 6.74 22.13 -11.43
N LEU A 248 6.70 20.80 -11.61
CA LEU A 248 5.77 19.92 -10.90
C LEU A 248 5.88 20.15 -9.38
N GLN A 249 4.76 20.42 -8.71
CA GLN A 249 4.71 20.43 -7.24
C GLN A 249 4.78 19.01 -6.70
N ILE A 250 6.00 18.47 -6.60
CA ILE A 250 6.26 17.20 -5.94
C ILE A 250 6.46 17.49 -4.45
N ARG A 251 5.63 16.91 -3.57
CA ARG A 251 5.94 16.87 -2.14
C ARG A 251 6.78 15.62 -1.87
N PRO A 252 8.05 15.76 -1.40
CA PRO A 252 8.91 14.61 -1.18
C PRO A 252 8.67 13.94 0.18
N LEU A 253 8.90 12.62 0.20
CA LEU A 253 9.52 11.89 1.31
C LEU A 253 10.82 11.25 0.78
N PRO A 254 11.80 10.91 1.64
CA PRO A 254 13.20 10.71 1.25
C PRO A 254 13.40 9.58 0.23
N ILE A 255 14.26 9.82 -0.75
CA ILE A 255 14.66 8.86 -1.78
C ILE A 255 15.92 8.12 -1.32
N HIS A 256 15.92 6.80 -1.40
CA HIS A 256 17.16 6.03 -1.56
C HIS A 256 17.10 5.13 -2.80
N ASN A 257 18.25 5.08 -3.47
CA ASN A 257 18.42 4.64 -4.85
C ASN A 257 18.31 3.13 -5.06
N SER A 258 17.98 2.80 -6.31
CA SER A 258 17.76 1.49 -6.92
C SER A 258 18.92 0.51 -6.78
N ILE A 259 18.59 -0.76 -6.51
CA ILE A 259 19.53 -1.90 -6.54
C ILE A 259 19.58 -2.47 -7.96
N LYS A 260 20.80 -2.74 -8.46
CA LYS A 260 21.07 -3.46 -9.71
C LYS A 260 21.01 -4.98 -9.47
N LYS A 261 20.45 -5.70 -10.45
CA LYS A 261 20.46 -7.17 -10.53
C LYS A 261 21.88 -7.68 -10.77
N ASP A 262 22.30 -8.68 -10.00
CA ASP A 262 23.29 -9.69 -10.41
C ASP A 262 22.94 -11.06 -9.78
N ASN A 263 23.12 -12.11 -10.59
CA ASN A 263 22.99 -13.54 -10.26
C ASN A 263 24.36 -14.06 -9.80
N PRO A 264 24.49 -15.11 -8.96
CA PRO A 264 24.32 -16.47 -9.49
C PRO A 264 23.80 -17.55 -8.52
N THR A 265 23.58 -18.69 -9.15
CA THR A 265 23.01 -19.98 -8.78
C THR A 265 23.82 -20.77 -7.74
N ASN A 266 23.14 -21.38 -6.76
CA ASN A 266 23.26 -22.80 -6.42
C ASN A 266 22.10 -23.20 -5.49
N GLN A 267 21.40 -24.28 -5.82
CA GLN A 267 20.15 -24.68 -5.17
C GLN A 267 20.28 -26.14 -4.76
N LEU A 268 20.44 -26.38 -3.46
CA LEU A 268 20.16 -27.69 -2.86
C LEU A 268 18.67 -27.70 -2.50
N ILE A 269 17.91 -28.60 -3.12
CA ILE A 269 16.49 -28.80 -2.81
C ILE A 269 16.42 -29.70 -1.58
N ILE A 270 16.00 -29.15 -0.45
CA ILE A 270 15.43 -29.93 0.65
C ILE A 270 13.93 -29.67 0.61
N MET A 271 13.15 -30.69 0.24
CA MET A 271 11.70 -30.66 0.34
C MET A 271 11.30 -30.78 1.82
N SER A 272 11.20 -29.64 2.50
CA SER A 272 10.39 -29.43 3.69
C SER A 272 9.38 -28.32 3.39
N HIS A 273 8.25 -28.27 4.10
CA HIS A 273 7.08 -27.45 3.77
C HIS A 273 7.35 -25.93 3.93
N SER A 274 7.98 -25.32 2.93
CA SER A 274 8.37 -23.90 2.91
C SER A 274 7.19 -22.93 3.14
N GLY A 275 7.35 -22.03 4.11
CA GLY A 275 6.75 -20.70 4.25
C GLY A 275 5.67 -20.52 5.32
N ASP A 276 5.63 -21.36 6.35
CA ASP A 276 4.67 -21.25 7.46
C ASP A 276 4.73 -19.91 8.21
N ARG A 277 5.90 -19.24 8.23
CA ARG A 277 6.07 -17.92 8.85
C ARG A 277 5.23 -16.80 8.20
N PHE A 278 4.88 -16.91 6.93
CA PHE A 278 3.98 -15.95 6.28
C PHE A 278 2.54 -16.07 6.81
N THR A 279 2.14 -17.24 7.31
CA THR A 279 0.80 -17.50 7.86
C THR A 279 0.63 -17.09 9.33
N ASP A 280 1.74 -16.91 10.05
CA ASP A 280 1.78 -16.50 11.45
C ASP A 280 1.22 -15.08 11.63
N ILE A 281 0.19 -14.86 12.45
CA ILE A 281 -0.43 -13.52 12.54
C ILE A 281 -0.90 -13.17 13.95
N GLN A 282 -0.71 -11.90 14.30
CA GLN A 282 -1.35 -11.27 15.43
C GLN A 282 -2.75 -10.75 15.03
N LEU A 283 -3.80 -11.37 15.58
CA LEU A 283 -5.19 -10.98 15.34
C LEU A 283 -5.78 -10.09 16.42
N GLU A 284 -5.19 -10.11 17.61
CA GLU A 284 -5.65 -9.34 18.76
C GLU A 284 -4.90 -8.00 18.78
N ASN A 285 -5.63 -6.91 18.66
CA ASN A 285 -5.11 -5.55 18.81
C ASN A 285 -5.00 -5.20 20.31
N LYS A 286 -4.11 -5.90 21.02
CA LYS A 286 -3.86 -5.67 22.45
C LYS A 286 -2.92 -4.49 22.63
N PRO A 287 -3.23 -3.54 23.53
CA PRO A 287 -2.29 -2.50 23.92
C PRO A 287 -1.21 -3.13 24.79
N LEU A 288 -0.18 -3.70 24.17
CA LEU A 288 1.02 -4.13 24.87
C LEU A 288 1.94 -2.93 25.09
N LEU A 289 2.70 -2.95 26.18
CA LEU A 289 3.73 -1.94 26.41
C LEU A 289 4.86 -2.15 25.39
N GLU A 290 5.41 -1.05 24.85
CA GLU A 290 6.52 -1.15 23.90
C GLU A 290 7.74 -1.83 24.53
N TYR A 291 8.27 -2.86 23.86
CA TYR A 291 9.35 -3.71 24.37
C TYR A 291 10.75 -3.10 24.12
N TYR A 292 11.03 -1.85 24.48
CA TYR A 292 12.33 -1.24 24.16
C TYR A 292 13.47 -1.56 25.15
N ASP A 293 13.23 -2.34 26.21
CA ASP A 293 14.28 -2.62 27.19
C ASP A 293 15.47 -3.42 26.62
N TYR A 294 15.23 -4.26 25.60
CA TYR A 294 16.32 -4.98 24.93
C TYR A 294 17.28 -4.05 24.18
N SER A 295 16.86 -2.81 23.85
CA SER A 295 17.73 -1.85 23.17
C SER A 295 18.95 -1.45 24.01
N ASN A 296 18.80 -1.49 25.35
CA ASN A 296 19.86 -1.23 26.33
C ASN A 296 20.72 -2.48 26.61
N TYR A 297 20.35 -3.64 26.06
CA TYR A 297 21.12 -4.87 26.22
C TYR A 297 22.43 -4.78 25.42
N GLY A 298 23.49 -5.37 25.95
CA GLY A 298 24.76 -5.48 25.25
C GLY A 298 24.62 -6.35 24.00
N LEU A 299 25.34 -6.00 22.92
CA LEU A 299 25.41 -6.86 21.74
C LEU A 299 26.21 -8.12 22.08
N LEU A 300 25.54 -9.28 22.04
CA LEU A 300 26.13 -10.58 22.34
C LEU A 300 26.51 -11.33 21.06
N SER A 301 27.37 -12.34 21.17
CA SER A 301 27.52 -13.33 20.10
C SER A 301 26.26 -14.18 19.99
N LEU A 302 26.08 -14.86 18.86
CA LEU A 302 24.91 -15.71 18.64
C LEU A 302 24.84 -16.85 19.67
N GLU A 303 25.97 -17.46 20.05
CA GLU A 303 26.03 -18.48 21.10
C GLU A 303 25.53 -17.94 22.45
N ALA A 304 26.02 -16.77 22.86
CA ALA A 304 25.68 -16.19 24.16
C ALA A 304 24.20 -15.80 24.21
N ALA A 305 23.68 -15.21 23.12
CA ALA A 305 22.26 -14.89 22.99
C ALA A 305 21.36 -16.14 23.07
N MET A 306 21.76 -17.23 22.39
CA MET A 306 20.98 -18.47 22.36
C MET A 306 21.14 -19.32 23.63
N ASN A 307 22.21 -19.13 24.39
CA ASN A 307 22.41 -19.81 25.67
C ASN A 307 21.34 -19.38 26.71
N GLU A 308 20.88 -18.13 26.67
CA GLU A 308 19.78 -17.64 27.52
C GLU A 308 18.42 -18.30 27.19
N LEU A 309 18.31 -18.94 26.01
CA LEU A 309 17.08 -19.54 25.50
C LEU A 309 17.00 -21.06 25.67
N GLN A 310 17.96 -21.72 26.34
CA GLN A 310 17.97 -23.19 26.47
C GLN A 310 16.73 -23.78 27.15
N ASP A 311 16.10 -23.03 28.06
CA ASP A 311 14.86 -23.45 28.73
C ASP A 311 13.61 -23.22 27.87
N VAL A 312 13.72 -22.40 26.81
CA VAL A 312 12.61 -22.00 25.92
C VAL A 312 12.67 -22.79 24.60
N LEU A 313 13.87 -22.97 24.06
CA LEU A 313 14.17 -23.65 22.82
C LEU A 313 15.05 -24.86 23.09
N LYS A 314 14.61 -26.02 22.60
CA LYS A 314 15.46 -27.21 22.57
C LYS A 314 16.51 -27.06 21.47
N GLU A 315 17.67 -27.68 21.66
CA GLU A 315 18.71 -27.79 20.62
C GLU A 315 19.29 -26.44 20.15
N THR A 316 19.37 -25.44 21.02
CA THR A 316 19.94 -24.11 20.67
C THR A 316 21.33 -24.19 20.04
N ASN A 317 22.19 -25.09 20.52
CA ASN A 317 23.53 -25.29 19.94
C ASN A 317 23.48 -25.71 18.47
N TYR A 318 22.53 -26.58 18.09
CA TYR A 318 22.36 -27.00 16.70
C TYR A 318 21.95 -25.81 15.83
N PHE A 319 21.01 -24.98 16.28
CA PHE A 319 20.59 -23.79 15.54
C PHE A 319 21.76 -22.83 15.30
N VAL A 320 22.58 -22.58 16.32
CA VAL A 320 23.74 -21.70 16.20
C VAL A 320 24.75 -22.25 15.21
N GLU A 321 25.11 -23.53 15.32
CA GLU A 321 26.05 -24.16 14.40
C GLU A 321 25.55 -24.11 12.95
N GLU A 322 24.28 -24.44 12.73
CA GLU A 322 23.70 -24.51 11.39
C GLU A 322 23.57 -23.13 10.74
N ALA A 323 23.16 -22.12 11.51
CA ALA A 323 23.08 -20.75 11.04
C ALA A 323 24.46 -20.16 10.74
N LYS A 324 25.49 -20.49 11.53
CA LYS A 324 26.86 -20.03 11.29
C LYS A 324 27.51 -20.62 10.04
N LYS A 325 27.15 -21.86 9.65
CA LYS A 325 27.61 -22.46 8.39
C LYS A 325 27.09 -21.68 7.16
N HIS A 326 25.92 -21.07 7.28
CA HIS A 326 25.24 -20.39 6.19
C HIS A 326 25.31 -18.86 6.27
N CYS A 327 26.01 -18.32 7.26
CA CYS A 327 26.21 -16.88 7.35
C CYS A 327 27.04 -16.35 6.19
N ILE A 328 26.70 -15.15 5.71
CA ILE A 328 27.40 -14.49 4.62
C ILE A 328 28.32 -13.43 5.19
N HIS A 329 29.63 -13.66 5.11
CA HIS A 329 30.65 -12.69 5.52
C HIS A 329 31.96 -12.90 4.75
N PRO A 330 32.64 -11.84 4.25
CA PRO A 330 32.18 -10.45 4.25
C PRO A 330 30.95 -10.25 3.36
N ASN A 331 30.21 -9.17 3.58
CA ASN A 331 28.99 -8.85 2.84
C ASN A 331 28.88 -7.33 2.65
N GLU A 332 28.05 -6.91 1.69
CA GLU A 332 27.91 -5.51 1.28
C GLU A 332 27.34 -4.58 2.37
N HIS A 333 26.58 -5.14 3.32
CA HIS A 333 25.92 -4.40 4.40
C HIS A 333 26.72 -4.38 5.71
N ASN A 334 27.97 -4.86 5.71
CA ASN A 334 28.85 -4.90 6.88
C ASN A 334 28.25 -5.64 8.09
N LEU A 335 27.46 -6.69 7.85
CA LEU A 335 27.03 -7.59 8.93
C LEU A 335 28.22 -8.40 9.43
N THR A 336 28.30 -8.55 10.75
CA THR A 336 29.16 -9.56 11.39
C THR A 336 28.65 -10.97 11.07
N LYS A 337 29.48 -11.99 11.33
CA LYS A 337 29.06 -13.39 11.20
C LYS A 337 27.85 -13.72 12.07
N ASP A 338 27.83 -13.21 13.30
CA ASP A 338 26.72 -13.44 14.25
C ASP A 338 25.43 -12.76 13.79
N GLU A 339 25.51 -11.53 13.28
CA GLU A 339 24.34 -10.81 12.74
C GLU A 339 23.76 -11.51 11.50
N SER A 340 24.61 -11.94 10.55
CA SER A 340 24.14 -12.69 9.38
C SER A 340 23.56 -14.05 9.78
N ALA A 341 24.16 -14.75 10.73
CA ALA A 341 23.63 -16.01 11.24
C ALA A 341 22.29 -15.82 11.97
N ALA A 342 22.12 -14.74 12.73
CA ALA A 342 20.85 -14.43 13.39
C ALA A 342 19.69 -14.26 12.39
N ILE A 343 19.92 -13.55 11.27
CA ILE A 343 18.90 -13.43 10.21
C ILE A 343 18.58 -14.81 9.63
N TYR A 344 19.60 -15.58 9.24
CA TYR A 344 19.40 -16.91 8.67
C TYR A 344 18.58 -17.80 9.61
N MET A 345 18.95 -17.81 10.90
CA MET A 345 18.28 -18.61 11.94
C MET A 345 16.83 -18.21 12.17
N TYR A 346 16.49 -16.92 12.10
CA TYR A 346 15.09 -16.48 12.16
C TYR A 346 14.27 -17.09 11.01
N THR A 347 14.84 -17.15 9.81
CA THR A 347 14.14 -17.63 8.61
C THR A 347 14.10 -19.16 8.48
N MET A 348 14.94 -19.89 9.23
CA MET A 348 15.03 -21.34 9.19
C MET A 348 13.69 -22.02 9.50
N GLU A 349 13.39 -23.06 8.72
CA GLU A 349 12.20 -23.88 8.91
C GLU A 349 12.55 -25.24 9.48
N MET A 350 11.86 -25.57 10.55
CA MET A 350 12.02 -26.78 11.36
C MET A 350 10.63 -27.30 11.72
N PRO A 351 10.49 -28.49 12.33
CA PRO A 351 9.20 -28.91 12.87
C PRO A 351 8.60 -27.79 13.75
N HIS A 352 7.30 -27.53 13.61
CA HIS A 352 6.60 -26.33 14.12
C HIS A 352 6.93 -25.95 15.58
N ASP A 353 7.23 -26.92 16.43
CA ASP A 353 7.57 -26.73 17.85
C ASP A 353 9.04 -26.34 18.12
N SER A 354 9.81 -26.03 17.07
CA SER A 354 11.24 -25.75 17.17
C SER A 354 11.71 -24.57 16.30
N CYS A 355 10.82 -23.96 15.52
CA CYS A 355 11.14 -22.77 14.74
C CYS A 355 11.36 -21.54 15.65
N VAL A 356 12.50 -20.87 15.49
CA VAL A 356 12.84 -19.65 16.22
C VAL A 356 11.79 -18.56 16.01
N TYR A 357 11.39 -18.30 14.75
CA TYR A 357 10.37 -17.28 14.47
C TYR A 357 9.04 -17.57 15.17
N ASN A 358 8.61 -18.84 15.21
CA ASN A 358 7.31 -19.22 15.73
C ASN A 358 7.25 -18.96 17.23
N ILE A 359 8.24 -19.46 17.97
CA ILE A 359 8.28 -19.35 19.43
C ILE A 359 8.55 -17.89 19.84
N LEU A 360 9.42 -17.18 19.12
CA LEU A 360 9.64 -15.75 19.35
C LEU A 360 8.34 -14.95 19.14
N ASN A 361 7.64 -15.15 18.02
CA ASN A 361 6.42 -14.41 17.73
C ASN A 361 5.27 -14.76 18.68
N GLN A 362 5.15 -16.01 19.12
CA GLN A 362 4.22 -16.39 20.20
C GLN A 362 4.56 -15.66 21.51
N THR A 363 5.85 -15.56 21.84
CA THR A 363 6.33 -14.88 23.05
C THR A 363 6.08 -13.38 22.99
N LEU A 364 6.34 -12.74 21.85
CA LEU A 364 6.10 -11.30 21.62
C LEU A 364 4.61 -10.92 21.69
N ARG A 365 3.70 -11.87 21.46
CA ARG A 365 2.25 -11.68 21.58
C ARG A 365 1.70 -11.99 22.96
N ALA A 366 2.49 -12.60 23.84
CA ALA A 366 2.04 -12.98 25.17
C ALA A 366 1.91 -11.73 26.06
N GLU A 367 0.83 -11.68 26.84
CA GLU A 367 0.63 -10.61 27.84
C GLU A 367 1.68 -10.65 28.95
N ASP A 368 2.18 -11.84 29.27
CA ASP A 368 3.25 -12.03 30.24
C ASP A 368 4.59 -11.62 29.63
N GLN A 369 4.94 -10.36 29.85
CA GLN A 369 6.16 -9.74 29.34
C GLN A 369 7.44 -10.35 29.90
N SER A 370 7.37 -11.03 31.05
CA SER A 370 8.54 -11.70 31.63
C SER A 370 9.10 -12.78 30.72
N LYS A 371 8.26 -13.36 29.86
CA LYS A 371 8.63 -14.40 28.89
C LYS A 371 9.49 -13.88 27.73
N VAL A 372 9.43 -12.58 27.42
CA VAL A 372 10.26 -11.97 26.37
C VAL A 372 11.69 -11.74 26.86
N ARG A 373 11.91 -11.62 28.18
CA ARG A 373 13.22 -11.29 28.74
C ARG A 373 14.37 -12.20 28.28
N PRO A 374 14.22 -13.55 28.24
CA PRO A 374 15.26 -14.44 27.71
C PRO A 374 15.60 -14.19 26.22
N TRP A 375 14.71 -13.54 25.47
CA TRP A 375 14.93 -13.22 24.06
C TRP A 375 15.71 -11.92 23.84
N PHE A 376 16.00 -11.13 24.88
CA PHE A 376 16.60 -9.79 24.72
C PHE A 376 17.95 -9.83 24.02
N GLY A 377 18.83 -10.79 24.37
CA GLY A 377 20.11 -10.97 23.70
C GLY A 377 19.95 -11.25 22.21
N TYR A 378 19.02 -12.15 21.85
CA TYR A 378 18.75 -12.50 20.46
C TYR A 378 18.07 -11.36 19.68
N LEU A 379 17.05 -10.71 20.26
CA LEU A 379 16.37 -9.56 19.69
C LEU A 379 17.33 -8.40 19.44
N LYS A 380 18.25 -8.12 20.37
CA LYS A 380 19.27 -7.09 20.18
C LYS A 380 20.20 -7.41 19.02
N LEU A 381 20.61 -8.68 18.88
CA LEU A 381 21.47 -9.12 17.79
C LEU A 381 20.74 -9.04 16.43
N LEU A 382 19.49 -9.50 16.37
CA LEU A 382 18.66 -9.46 15.17
C LEU A 382 18.33 -8.03 14.76
N ASP A 383 17.96 -7.16 15.71
CA ASP A 383 17.70 -5.73 15.49
C ASP A 383 18.96 -5.01 14.98
N SER A 384 20.13 -5.27 15.59
CA SER A 384 21.41 -4.76 15.10
C SER A 384 21.67 -5.16 13.64
N ALA A 385 21.42 -6.44 13.30
CA ALA A 385 21.57 -6.94 11.95
C ALA A 385 20.61 -6.26 10.96
N ILE A 386 19.31 -6.24 11.29
CA ILE A 386 18.24 -5.71 10.45
C ILE A 386 18.38 -4.19 10.25
N SER A 387 18.86 -3.45 11.25
CA SER A 387 19.08 -2.00 11.16
C SER A 387 20.10 -1.61 10.08
N LYS A 388 21.06 -2.51 9.78
CA LYS A 388 22.09 -2.33 8.74
C LYS A 388 21.60 -2.66 7.33
N LEU A 389 20.45 -3.32 7.21
CA LEU A 389 19.86 -3.67 5.92
C LEU A 389 19.15 -2.47 5.28
N PRO A 390 19.10 -2.40 3.93
CA PRO A 390 18.40 -1.36 3.23
C PRO A 390 16.91 -1.39 3.58
N THR A 391 16.34 -0.20 3.79
CA THR A 391 14.90 -0.05 3.96
C THR A 391 14.20 -0.29 2.62
N SER A 392 13.22 -1.20 2.64
CA SER A 392 12.33 -1.54 1.54
C SER A 392 11.00 -0.81 1.74
N THR A 393 10.72 0.15 0.87
CA THR A 393 9.42 0.84 0.79
C THR A 393 8.61 0.33 -0.39
N GLY A 394 7.28 0.29 -0.29
CA GLY A 394 6.38 -0.09 -1.39
C GLY A 394 5.33 -1.10 -0.94
N THR A 395 4.77 -1.88 -1.87
CA THR A 395 3.81 -2.94 -1.50
C THR A 395 4.54 -4.21 -1.07
N VAL A 396 4.16 -4.74 0.08
CA VAL A 396 4.46 -6.12 0.48
C VAL A 396 3.18 -6.90 0.75
N PHE A 397 3.26 -8.22 0.62
CA PHE A 397 2.12 -9.14 0.77
C PHE A 397 2.33 -10.12 1.90
N ARG A 398 1.23 -10.56 2.50
CA ARG A 398 1.22 -11.65 3.47
C ARG A 398 -0.01 -12.54 3.27
N GLY A 399 0.19 -13.85 3.16
CA GLY A 399 -0.88 -14.83 2.92
C GLY A 399 -1.18 -15.66 4.15
N ILE A 400 -2.47 -15.82 4.47
CA ILE A 400 -2.95 -16.56 5.64
C ILE A 400 -4.06 -17.54 5.24
N ASP A 401 -4.04 -18.74 5.79
CA ASP A 401 -4.94 -19.86 5.51
C ASP A 401 -6.28 -19.82 6.28
N LYS A 402 -6.68 -18.66 6.81
CA LYS A 402 -7.96 -18.41 7.49
C LYS A 402 -8.54 -17.05 7.12
N ASN A 403 -9.86 -16.92 7.24
CA ASN A 403 -10.55 -15.63 7.17
C ASN A 403 -10.42 -14.87 8.49
N VAL A 404 -9.83 -13.69 8.44
CA VAL A 404 -9.62 -12.81 9.60
C VAL A 404 -10.26 -11.44 9.46
N THR A 405 -11.11 -11.23 8.44
CA THR A 405 -11.65 -9.91 8.09
C THR A 405 -12.44 -9.25 9.21
N LYS A 406 -13.07 -10.03 10.09
CA LYS A 406 -13.83 -9.52 11.25
C LYS A 406 -12.99 -8.70 12.23
N SER A 407 -11.68 -8.88 12.24
CA SER A 407 -10.75 -8.16 13.12
C SER A 407 -10.23 -6.86 12.53
N PHE A 408 -10.65 -6.49 11.31
CA PHE A 408 -10.11 -5.34 10.60
C PHE A 408 -11.26 -4.50 10.06
N LYS A 409 -11.32 -3.25 10.52
CA LYS A 409 -12.31 -2.26 10.06
C LYS A 409 -11.60 -1.03 9.53
N LYS A 410 -12.13 -0.46 8.45
CA LYS A 410 -11.61 0.79 7.87
C LYS A 410 -11.35 1.88 8.91
N GLY A 411 -10.18 2.51 8.82
CA GLY A 411 -9.70 3.58 9.69
C GLY A 411 -9.19 3.11 11.06
N GLU A 412 -9.26 1.82 11.37
CA GLU A 412 -8.68 1.28 12.59
C GLU A 412 -7.16 1.33 12.55
N ARG A 413 -6.54 1.71 13.68
CA ARG A 413 -5.10 1.59 13.90
C ARG A 413 -4.81 0.30 14.65
N ILE A 414 -3.89 -0.49 14.13
CA ILE A 414 -3.48 -1.77 14.70
C ILE A 414 -1.96 -1.78 14.90
N THR A 415 -1.49 -2.48 15.93
CA THR A 415 -0.05 -2.69 16.16
C THR A 415 0.28 -4.17 16.08
N TRP A 416 1.25 -4.53 15.23
CA TRP A 416 1.82 -5.88 15.20
C TRP A 416 3.10 -5.92 16.05
N TRP A 417 3.00 -6.56 17.22
CA TRP A 417 4.10 -6.76 18.17
C TRP A 417 5.00 -7.93 17.81
N SER A 418 4.56 -8.82 16.93
CA SER A 418 5.42 -9.88 16.37
C SER A 418 6.28 -9.38 15.21
N ILE A 419 7.45 -9.98 15.04
CA ILE A 419 8.23 -9.85 13.80
C ILE A 419 7.38 -10.43 12.65
N SER A 420 7.17 -9.63 11.60
CA SER A 420 6.21 -9.96 10.55
C SER A 420 6.91 -10.20 9.22
N SER A 421 7.01 -11.48 8.83
CA SER A 421 7.47 -11.88 7.50
C SER A 421 6.41 -11.58 6.44
N CYS A 422 6.81 -10.79 5.44
CA CYS A 422 6.04 -10.42 4.25
C CYS A 422 6.90 -10.67 3.00
N THR A 423 6.32 -10.60 1.82
CA THR A 423 7.03 -10.77 0.54
C THR A 423 6.79 -9.60 -0.39
N ALA A 424 7.79 -9.21 -1.19
CA ALA A 424 7.62 -8.19 -2.22
C ALA A 424 6.83 -8.68 -3.46
N SER A 425 6.66 -10.00 -3.61
CA SER A 425 6.04 -10.64 -4.77
C SER A 425 4.72 -11.33 -4.39
N ILE A 426 3.63 -10.92 -5.04
CA ILE A 426 2.31 -11.51 -4.77
C ILE A 426 2.21 -13.00 -5.14
N ASP A 427 3.01 -13.50 -6.09
CA ASP A 427 3.00 -14.93 -6.44
C ASP A 427 3.52 -15.82 -5.30
N VAL A 428 4.46 -15.32 -4.50
CA VAL A 428 5.04 -16.07 -3.37
C VAL A 428 3.96 -16.47 -2.36
N ILE A 429 2.89 -15.68 -2.21
CA ILE A 429 1.82 -16.04 -1.27
C ILE A 429 0.89 -17.16 -1.78
N SER A 430 1.01 -17.57 -3.05
CA SER A 430 0.17 -18.60 -3.67
C SER A 430 0.16 -19.91 -2.89
N SER A 431 1.34 -20.38 -2.48
CA SER A 431 1.54 -21.63 -1.73
C SER A 431 0.92 -21.61 -0.33
N PHE A 432 0.66 -20.43 0.23
CA PHE A 432 0.07 -20.27 1.57
C PHE A 432 -1.45 -20.21 1.48
N ILE A 433 -1.95 -19.38 0.57
CA ILE A 433 -3.39 -19.19 0.41
C ILE A 433 -4.08 -20.38 -0.26
N SER A 434 -3.36 -21.22 -1.02
CA SER A 434 -3.94 -22.41 -1.67
C SER A 434 -4.28 -23.54 -0.69
N ARG A 435 -3.83 -23.45 0.57
CA ARG A 435 -3.96 -24.53 1.57
C ARG A 435 -5.35 -24.62 2.21
N SER A 436 -6.19 -23.60 2.03
CA SER A 436 -7.48 -23.49 2.74
C SER A 436 -8.58 -22.95 1.84
N SER A 437 -9.81 -23.39 2.08
CA SER A 437 -11.01 -22.86 1.43
C SER A 437 -11.45 -21.51 1.99
N SER A 438 -10.81 -21.01 3.05
CA SER A 438 -11.07 -19.72 3.67
C SER A 438 -9.73 -19.07 3.99
N ARG A 439 -9.33 -18.01 3.29
CA ARG A 439 -7.98 -17.43 3.39
C ARG A 439 -8.00 -15.92 3.29
N THR A 440 -6.91 -15.29 3.73
CA THR A 440 -6.74 -13.84 3.70
C THR A 440 -5.41 -13.48 3.04
N SER A 441 -5.44 -12.54 2.11
CA SER A 441 -4.26 -11.87 1.56
C SER A 441 -4.19 -10.44 2.12
N PHE A 442 -3.07 -10.09 2.73
CA PHE A 442 -2.77 -8.73 3.12
C PHE A 442 -1.99 -8.06 1.99
N ILE A 443 -2.43 -6.86 1.63
CA ILE A 443 -1.70 -5.90 0.81
C ILE A 443 -1.27 -4.80 1.77
N ILE A 444 0.03 -4.57 1.90
CA ILE A 444 0.59 -3.68 2.92
C ILE A 444 1.42 -2.60 2.23
N GLU A 445 1.02 -1.33 2.35
CA GLU A 445 1.88 -0.19 2.03
C GLU A 445 2.95 -0.09 3.13
N CYS A 446 4.16 -0.52 2.82
CA CYS A 446 5.28 -0.60 3.75
C CYS A 446 6.22 0.61 3.63
N LEU A 447 6.64 1.15 4.78
CA LEU A 447 7.57 2.26 4.92
C LEU A 447 8.92 1.83 5.47
N ASN A 448 8.97 0.93 6.47
CA ASN A 448 10.20 0.58 7.18
C ASN A 448 10.61 -0.89 7.05
N GLY A 449 10.09 -1.61 6.05
CA GLY A 449 10.40 -3.01 5.84
C GLY A 449 11.86 -3.25 5.50
N LYS A 450 12.35 -4.45 5.78
CA LYS A 450 13.77 -4.80 5.61
C LYS A 450 13.90 -6.05 4.76
N SER A 451 14.49 -5.91 3.57
CA SER A 451 14.68 -7.04 2.66
C SER A 451 15.75 -7.99 3.21
N LEU A 452 15.41 -9.27 3.31
CA LEU A 452 16.31 -10.31 3.77
C LEU A 452 16.97 -11.09 2.64
N SER A 453 16.71 -10.74 1.37
CA SER A 453 17.00 -11.54 0.18
C SER A 453 18.37 -12.24 0.18
N SER A 454 19.44 -11.55 0.59
CA SER A 454 20.79 -12.11 0.64
C SER A 454 21.12 -12.94 1.89
N TYR A 455 20.29 -12.94 2.92
CA TYR A 455 20.62 -13.50 4.25
C TYR A 455 19.59 -14.52 4.77
N THR A 456 18.45 -14.66 4.09
CA THR A 456 17.41 -15.66 4.40
C THR A 456 17.81 -17.06 3.95
N CYS A 457 17.29 -18.10 4.61
CA CYS A 457 17.43 -19.48 4.14
C CYS A 457 16.60 -19.76 2.88
N ASN A 458 15.67 -18.86 2.51
CA ASN A 458 14.78 -19.02 1.35
C ASN A 458 14.83 -17.78 0.43
N PRO A 459 15.90 -17.59 -0.36
CA PRO A 459 16.07 -16.38 -1.19
C PRO A 459 14.96 -16.13 -2.22
N LYS A 460 14.23 -17.18 -2.63
CA LYS A 460 13.12 -17.09 -3.61
C LYS A 460 11.88 -16.41 -3.06
N GLU A 461 11.74 -16.30 -1.75
CA GLU A 461 10.51 -15.77 -1.13
C GLU A 461 10.49 -14.24 -1.09
N GLU A 462 11.57 -13.58 -1.54
CA GLU A 462 11.70 -12.11 -1.56
C GLU A 462 11.26 -11.48 -0.24
N GLU A 463 11.72 -12.10 0.86
CA GLU A 463 11.22 -11.82 2.19
C GLU A 463 11.59 -10.40 2.64
N VAL A 464 10.57 -9.69 3.13
CA VAL A 464 10.65 -8.38 3.77
C VAL A 464 10.09 -8.52 5.17
N ILE A 465 10.89 -8.18 6.18
CA ILE A 465 10.46 -8.19 7.57
C ILE A 465 10.00 -6.80 8.01
N LEU A 466 8.88 -6.77 8.74
CA LEU A 466 8.44 -5.64 9.54
C LEU A 466 8.74 -5.94 11.02
N MET A 467 9.38 -4.99 11.70
CA MET A 467 9.84 -5.18 13.08
C MET A 467 8.67 -5.14 14.10
N PRO A 468 8.86 -5.69 15.31
CA PRO A 468 7.90 -5.60 16.39
C PRO A 468 7.47 -4.15 16.66
N GLY A 469 6.17 -3.94 16.88
CA GLY A 469 5.62 -2.61 17.15
C GLY A 469 5.24 -1.83 15.89
N THR A 470 5.30 -2.44 14.69
CA THR A 470 4.86 -1.77 13.46
C THR A 470 3.37 -1.43 13.55
N ILE A 471 3.03 -0.16 13.30
CA ILE A 471 1.67 0.37 13.38
C ILE A 471 1.09 0.49 11.97
N PHE A 472 -0.14 0.03 11.79
CA PHE A 472 -0.86 0.13 10.52
C PHE A 472 -2.21 0.82 10.69
N GLU A 473 -2.64 1.52 9.64
CA GLU A 473 -4.04 1.89 9.41
C GLU A 473 -4.68 0.90 8.45
N VAL A 474 -5.91 0.48 8.74
CA VAL A 474 -6.75 -0.25 7.78
C VAL A 474 -7.32 0.75 6.78
N VAL A 475 -6.81 0.76 5.54
CA VAL A 475 -7.11 1.79 4.53
C VAL A 475 -8.57 1.73 4.06
N ALA A 476 -9.12 0.51 4.03
CA ALA A 476 -10.36 0.15 3.38
C ALA A 476 -11.02 -1.03 4.11
N ASP A 477 -12.34 -1.15 4.01
CA ASP A 477 -13.01 -2.35 4.52
C ASP A 477 -12.55 -3.58 3.70
N PRO A 478 -12.48 -4.78 4.31
CA PRO A 478 -11.97 -5.96 3.61
C PRO A 478 -12.79 -6.34 2.37
N LEU A 479 -12.11 -6.70 1.29
CA LEU A 479 -12.69 -7.20 0.04
C LEU A 479 -12.87 -8.72 0.12
N ASN A 480 -14.08 -9.23 -0.10
CA ASN A 480 -14.41 -10.64 -0.02
C ASN A 480 -14.77 -11.20 -1.40
N HIS A 481 -13.95 -12.11 -1.92
CA HIS A 481 -14.21 -12.80 -3.19
C HIS A 481 -14.99 -14.10 -2.99
N HIS A 482 -15.74 -14.49 -4.03
CA HIS A 482 -16.31 -15.83 -4.07
C HIS A 482 -15.21 -16.88 -4.03
N GLY A 483 -15.53 -18.04 -3.45
CA GLY A 483 -14.59 -19.13 -3.29
C GLY A 483 -13.70 -18.99 -2.08
N GLY A 484 -13.84 -17.94 -1.24
CA GLY A 484 -13.29 -17.84 0.12
C GLY A 484 -11.98 -17.07 0.29
N LEU A 485 -11.55 -16.33 -0.74
CA LEU A 485 -10.41 -15.41 -0.65
C LEU A 485 -10.88 -14.05 -0.12
N ASN A 486 -10.20 -13.55 0.89
CA ASN A 486 -10.43 -12.22 1.44
C ASN A 486 -9.17 -11.37 1.29
N VAL A 487 -9.30 -10.07 1.07
CA VAL A 487 -8.18 -9.15 0.90
C VAL A 487 -8.29 -8.00 1.91
N ILE A 488 -7.21 -7.73 2.64
CA ILE A 488 -7.12 -6.65 3.63
C ILE A 488 -6.03 -5.69 3.17
N HIS A 489 -6.35 -4.40 3.11
CA HIS A 489 -5.40 -3.36 2.73
C HIS A 489 -4.95 -2.58 3.97
N LEU A 490 -3.65 -2.68 4.29
CA LEU A 490 -3.01 -2.00 5.41
C LEU A 490 -2.03 -0.96 4.89
N LYS A 491 -1.86 0.12 5.66
CA LYS A 491 -0.83 1.12 5.43
C LYS A 491 -0.03 1.34 6.70
N GLU A 492 1.27 1.15 6.63
CA GLU A 492 2.18 1.46 7.72
C GLU A 492 2.16 2.97 8.02
N ILE A 493 2.07 3.34 9.30
CA ILE A 493 2.08 4.73 9.76
C ILE A 493 3.37 4.97 10.55
N SER A 494 4.02 6.13 10.33
CA SER A 494 5.15 6.54 11.18
C SER A 494 4.70 6.76 12.63
N ASN A 495 5.56 6.37 13.57
CA ASN A 495 5.36 6.54 15.01
C ASN A 495 5.22 8.02 15.45
N ASP A 496 5.56 8.98 14.58
CA ASP A 496 5.47 10.42 14.87
C ASP A 496 4.04 11.00 14.73
N VAL A 497 3.06 10.21 14.25
CA VAL A 497 1.69 10.71 14.04
C VAL A 497 0.88 10.56 15.32
N GLU A 498 0.74 11.65 16.08
CA GLU A 498 -0.15 11.74 17.25
C GLU A 498 -1.52 11.10 16.94
N PRO A 499 -2.08 10.30 17.87
CA PRO A 499 -3.42 9.77 17.70
C PRO A 499 -4.43 10.92 17.53
N PRO A 500 -5.42 10.80 16.63
CA PRO A 500 -6.45 11.80 16.48
C PRO A 500 -7.15 12.00 17.83
N ARG A 501 -7.18 13.25 18.30
CA ARG A 501 -7.86 13.61 19.56
C ARG A 501 -9.30 13.14 19.47
N ALA A 502 -9.73 12.35 20.45
CA ALA A 502 -11.12 11.93 20.56
C ALA A 502 -12.05 13.15 20.44
N PRO A 503 -13.16 13.05 19.68
CA PRO A 503 -14.13 14.13 19.59
C PRO A 503 -14.63 14.44 21.01
N LYS A 504 -14.50 15.70 21.41
CA LYS A 504 -15.03 16.18 22.69
C LYS A 504 -16.52 15.85 22.73
N PRO A 505 -17.04 15.22 23.80
CA PRO A 505 -18.47 15.00 23.92
C PRO A 505 -19.18 16.36 23.82
N ASN A 506 -20.18 16.43 22.93
CA ASN A 506 -21.04 17.60 22.77
C ASN A 506 -21.60 17.99 24.15
N SER A 507 -21.19 19.14 24.65
CA SER A 507 -21.79 19.75 25.84
C SER A 507 -23.16 20.30 25.45
N SER A 508 -24.18 19.44 25.51
CA SER A 508 -25.56 19.88 25.62
C SER A 508 -25.72 20.63 26.94
N GLN A 509 -26.16 21.88 26.85
CA GLN A 509 -26.51 22.72 27.99
C GLN A 509 -27.57 22.02 28.85
N SER A 510 -27.25 21.79 30.11
CA SER A 510 -28.24 21.73 31.18
C SER A 510 -27.63 22.33 32.44
N ASN A 511 -28.19 23.47 32.85
CA ASN A 511 -27.90 24.15 34.10
C ASN A 511 -28.04 23.19 35.28
N HIS A 512 -27.06 23.15 36.20
CA HIS A 512 -27.28 23.32 37.64
C HIS A 512 -25.95 23.31 38.43
N SER A 513 -25.71 24.43 39.12
CA SER A 513 -25.01 24.62 40.40
C SER A 513 -23.60 24.05 40.64
N THR A 514 -22.66 24.98 40.68
CA THR A 514 -21.27 24.96 41.16
C THR A 514 -21.08 24.35 42.56
N ILE A 515 -20.19 23.35 42.68
CA ILE A 515 -19.35 23.11 43.86
C ILE A 515 -17.94 22.76 43.37
N SER A 516 -16.97 23.62 43.66
CA SER A 516 -15.56 23.42 43.31
C SER A 516 -14.90 22.42 44.25
N ILE A 517 -14.40 21.30 43.71
CA ILE A 517 -13.43 20.44 44.40
C ILE A 517 -12.17 20.40 43.52
N ALA A 518 -11.07 20.93 44.06
CA ALA A 518 -9.77 20.93 43.43
C ALA A 518 -9.27 19.49 43.26
N THR A 519 -9.00 19.07 42.03
CA THR A 519 -8.33 17.80 41.72
C THR A 519 -6.83 18.07 41.56
N ILE A 520 -6.06 17.50 42.47
CA ILE A 520 -4.60 17.53 42.52
C ILE A 520 -4.08 16.59 41.43
N SER A 521 -3.32 17.12 40.47
CA SER A 521 -2.59 16.32 39.49
C SER A 521 -1.35 15.70 40.13
N TRP A 522 -1.35 14.37 40.24
CA TRP A 522 -0.17 13.58 40.63
C TRP A 522 0.77 13.44 39.43
N ASN A 523 2.03 13.86 39.58
CA ASN A 523 3.07 13.71 38.57
C ASN A 523 4.31 13.07 39.23
N PRO A 524 4.60 11.78 39.01
CA PRO A 524 5.61 11.05 39.78
C PRO A 524 6.98 11.04 39.07
N ILE A 525 7.63 12.20 38.90
CA ILE A 525 9.05 12.25 38.48
C ILE A 525 9.89 13.27 39.29
N THR A 526 9.29 14.15 40.10
CA THR A 526 10.06 15.20 40.82
C THR A 526 10.33 14.92 42.30
N THR A 527 9.88 13.79 42.87
CA THR A 527 9.96 13.53 44.32
C THR A 527 11.13 12.62 44.76
N LEU A 528 11.84 11.96 43.83
CA LEU A 528 12.97 11.09 44.19
C LEU A 528 14.34 11.80 44.25
N TYR A 529 14.44 13.05 43.77
CA TYR A 529 15.71 13.81 43.80
C TYR A 529 15.87 14.71 45.05
N ASN A 530 14.81 14.93 45.83
CA ASN A 530 14.83 15.78 47.02
C ASN A 530 14.81 15.02 48.36
N MET A 531 14.78 13.69 48.37
CA MET A 531 14.81 12.86 49.59
C MET A 531 16.18 12.25 49.92
N LEU A 532 17.22 12.47 49.11
CA LEU A 532 18.58 11.96 49.36
C LEU A 532 19.58 13.02 49.84
N THR A 533 19.16 14.26 50.10
CA THR A 533 20.05 15.36 50.53
C THR A 533 19.66 16.05 51.84
N GLN A 534 18.73 15.49 52.63
CA GLN A 534 18.37 16.03 53.96
C GLN A 534 18.27 14.95 55.07
N SER A 535 19.29 14.10 55.21
CA SER A 535 19.45 13.29 56.44
C SER A 535 20.81 13.48 57.13
N GLN A 536 21.46 14.64 56.94
CA GLN A 536 22.64 15.04 57.71
C GLN A 536 22.52 16.48 58.22
N SER A 537 21.55 16.75 59.10
CA SER A 537 21.73 17.71 60.18
C SER A 537 20.61 17.57 61.19
N LEU A 538 20.96 17.61 62.49
CA LEU A 538 20.09 17.76 63.67
C LEU A 538 19.76 16.48 64.45
N THR A 539 20.80 15.86 64.99
CA THR A 539 20.85 15.57 66.43
C THR A 539 20.90 16.87 67.22
N LYS A 540 19.87 17.19 68.02
CA LYS A 540 19.96 17.67 69.41
C LYS A 540 18.61 18.24 69.90
N GLN A 541 18.22 17.67 71.05
CA GLN A 541 17.16 18.06 72.00
C GLN A 541 15.73 17.71 71.64
#